data_AF-A0A2E4KS78-F1
#
_entry.id   AF-A0A2E4KS78-F1
#
_cell.length_a   1.000
_cell.length_b   1.000
_cell.length_c   1.000
_cell.angle_alpha   90.00
_cell.angle_beta   90.00
_cell.angle_gamma   90.00
#
_symmetry.space_group_name_H-M   'P 1'
#
loop_
_entity.id
_entity.type
_entity.pdbx_description
1 polymer ?
#
loop_
_entity_poly.entity_id
_entity_poly.type
_entity_poly.pdbx_seq_one_letter_code
_entity_poly.pdbx_strand_id
1 'polypeptide(L)'
;DNKGISWHSGAYGGETSEHIRGAWQIYQHTGDVAFLKECYEGHFRKLFWERLSQFAMNSFEVADMLGQMASLTGNAPDVEHWQQLVRRDPEHIRRMFDDRWEANGISNYFAGPSNGMTMTNAFWAMRSEFFPREYARKMVQAWALNRDSGFYGEFFPLAMSKQAMQKFNTPVDHSFGYTPDTAYFTLDGMFRQRLVQEATELTLNHIENYNWNEKWGVPVAPEAYRRDVTLFGDQYSNFNAGKILLYLEGLAGLSYSIPKKRLTVNPALPKRWEWMEVRLPITGEWVSIKYSLDDVSVSGLKNDWECLTLGE
;
A
#
# COMPACT_ATOMS: atom_id res chain seq x y z
N ASP A 1 0.85 -14.40 -0.93
CA ASP A 1 1.30 -14.81 -2.27
C ASP A 1 0.77 -16.21 -2.55
N ASN A 2 0.09 -16.46 -3.67
CA ASN A 2 -0.49 -17.77 -4.01
C ASN A 2 0.35 -18.54 -5.05
N LYS A 3 1.61 -18.17 -5.24
CA LYS A 3 2.52 -18.74 -6.25
C LYS A 3 2.86 -20.24 -6.10
N GLY A 4 2.12 -20.96 -5.28
CA GLY A 4 2.34 -22.38 -5.00
C GLY A 4 3.51 -22.59 -4.04
N ILE A 5 3.47 -23.72 -3.35
CA ILE A 5 4.50 -24.11 -2.36
C ILE A 5 5.90 -24.31 -2.96
N SER A 6 6.00 -24.40 -4.29
CA SER A 6 7.26 -24.59 -5.02
C SER A 6 7.89 -23.28 -5.50
N TRP A 7 7.22 -22.15 -5.35
CA TRP A 7 7.77 -20.86 -5.76
C TRP A 7 8.58 -20.22 -4.65
N HIS A 8 9.80 -19.82 -5.02
CA HIS A 8 10.78 -19.21 -4.12
C HIS A 8 11.12 -17.82 -4.66
N SER A 9 10.74 -16.75 -3.95
CA SER A 9 11.19 -15.39 -4.25
C SER A 9 12.66 -15.26 -3.86
N GLY A 10 13.55 -14.75 -4.72
CA GLY A 10 14.90 -14.39 -4.28
C GLY A 10 14.96 -13.16 -3.36
N ALA A 11 13.85 -12.43 -3.21
CA ALA A 11 13.75 -11.25 -2.36
C ALA A 11 13.13 -11.64 -1.01
N TYR A 12 13.98 -11.89 -0.01
CA TYR A 12 13.58 -12.04 1.39
C TYR A 12 14.21 -10.93 2.23
N GLY A 13 13.42 -10.37 3.13
CA GLY A 13 13.94 -9.66 4.28
C GLY A 13 12.91 -8.72 4.89
N GLY A 14 12.79 -7.52 4.33
CA GLY A 14 12.00 -6.43 4.90
C GLY A 14 10.49 -6.65 4.84
N GLU A 15 10.00 -7.18 3.72
CA GLU A 15 8.57 -7.32 3.41
C GLU A 15 7.83 -8.22 4.39
N THR A 16 8.54 -9.08 5.12
CA THR A 16 7.97 -9.98 6.14
C THR A 16 7.16 -9.24 7.20
N SER A 17 7.50 -7.99 7.49
CA SER A 17 6.72 -7.12 8.38
C SER A 17 5.32 -6.79 7.85
N GLU A 18 5.12 -6.76 6.52
CA GLU A 18 3.79 -6.57 5.91
C GLU A 18 2.89 -7.79 6.11
N HIS A 19 3.44 -8.98 6.37
CA HIS A 19 2.62 -10.15 6.70
C HIS A 19 1.86 -9.97 8.02
N ILE A 20 2.43 -9.22 8.98
CA ILE A 20 1.75 -8.87 10.23
C ILE A 20 0.54 -7.98 9.91
N ARG A 21 0.70 -6.98 9.05
CA ARG A 21 -0.41 -6.11 8.61
C ARG A 21 -1.48 -6.87 7.87
N GLY A 22 -1.10 -7.79 6.98
CA GLY A 22 -2.02 -8.66 6.27
C GLY A 22 -2.82 -9.57 7.21
N ALA A 23 -2.15 -10.25 8.15
CA ALA A 23 -2.82 -11.08 9.15
C ALA A 23 -3.76 -10.28 10.06
N TRP A 24 -3.33 -9.08 10.47
CA TRP A 24 -4.18 -8.15 11.21
C TRP A 24 -5.43 -7.76 10.43
N GLN A 25 -5.28 -7.41 9.15
CA GLN A 25 -6.41 -7.05 8.29
C GLN A 25 -7.37 -8.23 8.09
N ILE A 26 -6.87 -9.46 7.92
CA ILE A 26 -7.71 -10.67 7.89
C ILE A 26 -8.52 -10.76 9.18
N TYR A 27 -7.89 -10.63 10.36
CA TYR A 27 -8.60 -10.59 11.63
C TYR A 27 -9.65 -9.47 11.69
N GLN A 28 -9.34 -8.27 11.19
CA GLN A 28 -10.32 -7.18 11.13
C GLN A 28 -11.51 -7.56 10.24
N HIS A 29 -11.29 -8.27 9.14
CA HIS A 29 -12.33 -8.65 8.18
C HIS A 29 -13.07 -9.95 8.52
N THR A 30 -12.58 -10.77 9.45
CA THR A 30 -13.20 -12.07 9.81
C THR A 30 -13.58 -12.18 11.28
N GLY A 31 -12.90 -11.46 12.16
CA GLY A 31 -12.95 -11.66 13.61
C GLY A 31 -12.26 -12.93 14.09
N ASP A 32 -11.49 -13.61 13.23
CA ASP A 32 -10.87 -14.90 13.55
C ASP A 32 -9.63 -14.75 14.45
N VAL A 33 -9.86 -14.82 15.76
CA VAL A 33 -8.80 -14.79 16.77
C VAL A 33 -7.94 -16.06 16.74
N ALA A 34 -8.49 -17.20 16.32
CA ALA A 34 -7.74 -18.46 16.27
C ALA A 34 -6.68 -18.41 15.16
N PHE A 35 -7.05 -17.96 13.96
CA PHE A 35 -6.10 -17.67 12.88
C PHE A 35 -5.00 -16.69 13.32
N LEU A 36 -5.40 -15.60 13.99
CA LEU A 36 -4.46 -14.60 14.48
C LEU A 36 -3.47 -15.19 15.49
N LYS A 37 -3.96 -16.07 16.37
CA LYS A 37 -3.15 -16.81 17.35
C LYS A 37 -2.14 -17.74 16.68
N GLU A 38 -2.56 -18.51 15.68
CA GLU A 38 -1.67 -19.39 14.92
C GLU A 38 -0.55 -18.61 14.23
N CYS A 39 -0.88 -17.47 13.63
CA CYS A 39 0.10 -16.59 13.01
C CYS A 39 1.08 -15.99 14.04
N TYR A 40 0.56 -15.49 15.17
CA TYR A 40 1.36 -14.88 16.22
C TYR A 40 2.31 -15.89 16.88
N GLU A 41 1.79 -16.98 17.45
CA GLU A 41 2.57 -17.96 18.21
C GLU A 41 3.40 -18.88 17.30
N GLY A 42 2.85 -19.22 16.13
CA GLY A 42 3.50 -20.09 15.16
C GLY A 42 4.68 -19.42 14.47
N HIS A 43 4.58 -18.11 14.19
CA HIS A 43 5.52 -17.42 13.31
C HIS A 43 6.00 -16.06 13.83
N PHE A 44 5.12 -15.06 13.98
CA PHE A 44 5.54 -13.67 14.17
C PHE A 44 6.31 -13.42 15.45
N ARG A 45 5.84 -13.98 16.58
CA ARG A 45 6.52 -13.84 17.87
C ARG A 45 7.96 -14.33 17.80
N LYS A 46 8.20 -15.47 17.14
CA LYS A 46 9.53 -16.07 17.01
C LYS A 46 10.41 -15.28 16.05
N LEU A 47 9.86 -14.91 14.90
CA LEU A 47 10.61 -14.24 13.83
C LEU A 47 11.09 -12.84 14.26
N PHE A 48 10.26 -12.11 14.99
CA PHE A 48 10.48 -10.69 15.29
C PHE A 48 10.90 -10.40 16.73
N TRP A 49 11.06 -11.43 17.58
CA TRP A 49 11.34 -11.27 19.01
C TRP A 49 12.48 -10.29 19.27
N GLU A 50 13.62 -10.48 18.63
CA GLU A 50 14.82 -9.66 18.87
C GLU A 50 14.79 -8.32 18.14
N ARG A 51 14.14 -8.28 16.96
CA ARG A 51 14.16 -7.10 16.09
C ARG A 51 13.07 -7.15 15.03
N LEU A 52 12.45 -6.00 14.75
CA LEU A 52 11.57 -5.82 13.59
C LEU A 52 12.37 -5.66 12.30
N SER A 53 11.91 -6.31 11.23
CA SER A 53 12.39 -5.98 9.88
C SER A 53 11.87 -4.59 9.49
N GLN A 54 12.69 -3.84 8.74
CA GLN A 54 12.29 -2.52 8.27
C GLN A 54 11.75 -2.62 6.85
N PHE A 55 10.52 -2.13 6.65
CA PHE A 55 9.94 -1.97 5.33
C PHE A 55 9.14 -0.67 5.28
N ALA A 56 9.53 0.25 4.39
CA ALA A 56 8.77 1.47 4.14
C ALA A 56 8.33 2.24 5.42
N MET A 57 9.21 2.35 6.42
CA MET A 57 8.95 3.04 7.70
C MET A 57 7.78 2.48 8.54
N ASN A 58 7.34 1.23 8.30
CA ASN A 58 6.17 0.63 8.97
C ASN A 58 6.44 0.08 10.40
N SER A 59 7.63 0.30 10.96
CA SER A 59 8.04 -0.38 12.20
C SER A 59 7.20 0.00 13.41
N PHE A 60 6.65 1.22 13.44
CA PHE A 60 5.82 1.69 14.55
C PHE A 60 4.48 0.94 14.56
N GLU A 61 3.81 0.92 13.39
CA GLU A 61 2.53 0.24 13.19
C GLU A 61 2.66 -1.27 13.40
N VAL A 62 3.75 -1.87 12.93
CA VAL A 62 4.04 -3.30 13.12
C VAL A 62 4.20 -3.64 14.60
N ALA A 63 4.93 -2.82 15.35
CA ALA A 63 5.11 -3.01 16.78
C ALA A 63 3.77 -2.87 17.54
N ASP A 64 2.91 -1.95 17.12
CA ASP A 64 1.56 -1.80 17.68
C ASP A 64 0.66 -3.00 17.38
N MET A 65 0.67 -3.49 16.14
CA MET A 65 -0.10 -4.67 15.76
C MET A 65 0.36 -5.91 16.51
N LEU A 66 1.67 -6.11 16.69
CA LEU A 66 2.19 -7.23 17.49
C LEU A 66 1.74 -7.15 18.95
N GLY A 67 1.75 -5.97 19.56
CA GLY A 67 1.20 -5.76 20.91
C GLY A 67 -0.30 -6.08 20.98
N GLN A 68 -1.09 -5.65 19.99
CA GLN A 68 -2.52 -5.95 19.92
C GLN A 68 -2.79 -7.45 19.70
N MET A 69 -2.02 -8.10 18.82
CA MET A 69 -2.08 -9.55 18.61
C MET A 69 -1.74 -10.30 19.89
N ALA A 70 -0.66 -9.91 20.60
CA ALA A 70 -0.27 -10.53 21.86
C ALA A 70 -1.40 -10.45 22.90
N SER A 71 -2.02 -9.27 23.05
CA SER A 71 -3.15 -9.08 23.95
C SER A 71 -4.35 -9.98 23.60
N LEU A 72 -4.75 -10.01 22.32
CA LEU A 72 -5.91 -10.78 21.86
C LEU A 72 -5.72 -12.30 21.92
N THR A 73 -4.47 -12.77 21.85
CA THR A 73 -4.15 -14.20 21.74
C THR A 73 -3.82 -14.86 23.09
N GLY A 74 -3.93 -14.11 24.19
CA GLY A 74 -3.64 -14.58 25.55
C GLY A 74 -2.16 -14.45 25.95
N ASN A 75 -1.36 -13.72 25.17
CA ASN A 75 0.07 -13.50 25.38
C ASN A 75 0.34 -12.10 25.96
N ALA A 76 -0.49 -11.65 26.91
CA ALA A 76 -0.39 -10.31 27.51
C ALA A 76 1.02 -9.93 28.03
N PRO A 77 1.85 -10.85 28.58
CA PRO A 77 3.23 -10.53 28.97
C PRO A 77 4.12 -10.06 27.82
N ASP A 78 3.83 -10.43 26.56
CA ASP A 78 4.63 -10.01 25.41
C ASP A 78 4.32 -8.55 24.97
N VAL A 79 3.23 -7.94 25.46
CA VAL A 79 2.80 -6.60 25.02
C VAL A 79 3.87 -5.55 25.33
N GLU A 80 4.43 -5.58 26.54
CA GLU A 80 5.46 -4.64 26.96
C GLU A 80 6.72 -4.79 26.10
N HIS A 81 7.11 -6.03 25.77
CA HIS A 81 8.24 -6.32 24.88
C HIS A 81 8.07 -5.64 23.52
N TRP A 82 6.91 -5.78 22.87
CA TRP A 82 6.66 -5.13 21.57
C TRP A 82 6.61 -3.60 21.66
N GLN A 83 6.13 -3.07 22.79
CA GLN A 83 6.09 -1.63 23.04
C GLN A 83 7.49 -1.03 23.21
N GLN A 84 8.42 -1.78 23.78
CA GLN A 84 9.80 -1.34 24.03
C GLN A 84 10.72 -1.54 22.82
N LEU A 85 10.37 -2.42 21.88
CA LEU A 85 11.21 -2.77 20.73
C LEU A 85 11.45 -1.61 19.75
N VAL A 86 10.54 -0.63 19.72
CA VAL A 86 10.68 0.60 18.92
C VAL A 86 10.41 1.77 19.84
N ARG A 87 11.24 2.81 19.77
CA ARG A 87 11.03 4.06 20.51
C ARG A 87 9.91 4.87 19.85
N ARG A 88 8.89 5.29 20.60
CA ARG A 88 7.61 5.82 20.06
C ARG A 88 7.26 7.24 20.51
N ASP A 89 8.14 7.95 21.20
CA ASP A 89 7.86 9.35 21.51
C ASP A 89 7.73 10.16 20.21
N PRO A 90 6.75 11.09 20.13
CA PRO A 90 6.47 11.85 18.91
C PRO A 90 7.69 12.57 18.34
N GLU A 91 8.58 13.07 19.20
CA GLU A 91 9.82 13.73 18.78
C GLU A 91 10.79 12.77 18.07
N HIS A 92 10.95 11.56 18.60
CA HIS A 92 11.77 10.54 17.95
C HIS A 92 11.17 10.09 16.61
N ILE A 93 9.86 9.82 16.58
CA ILE A 93 9.15 9.45 15.35
C ILE A 93 9.37 10.53 14.30
N ARG A 94 9.11 11.80 14.63
CA ARG A 94 9.31 12.93 13.71
C ARG A 94 10.75 12.99 13.20
N ARG A 95 11.73 12.89 14.10
CA ARG A 95 13.16 12.91 13.73
C ARG A 95 13.52 11.81 12.75
N MET A 96 12.95 10.60 12.90
CA MET A 96 13.21 9.51 11.96
C MET A 96 12.82 9.84 10.52
N PHE A 97 11.77 10.64 10.31
CA PHE A 97 11.40 11.14 9.00
C PHE A 97 12.26 12.33 8.57
N ASP A 98 12.55 13.27 9.46
CA ASP A 98 13.37 14.45 9.17
C ASP A 98 14.80 14.08 8.74
N ASP A 99 15.44 13.13 9.42
CA ASP A 99 16.79 12.65 9.09
C ASP A 99 16.88 12.01 7.69
N ARG A 100 15.74 11.57 7.14
CA ARG A 100 15.63 10.93 5.81
C ARG A 100 15.11 11.89 4.74
N TRP A 101 14.52 13.01 5.12
CA TRP A 101 14.01 13.97 4.17
C TRP A 101 15.16 14.67 3.44
N GLU A 102 15.11 14.65 2.11
CA GLU A 102 16.17 15.17 1.23
C GLU A 102 17.57 14.57 1.47
N ALA A 103 17.61 13.36 2.03
CA ALA A 103 18.87 12.65 2.29
C ALA A 103 19.73 12.55 1.02
N ASN A 104 21.05 12.66 1.21
CA ASN A 104 22.04 12.70 0.13
C ASN A 104 21.83 13.85 -0.87
N GLY A 105 21.16 14.94 -0.46
CA GLY A 105 20.99 16.15 -1.27
C GLY A 105 19.95 16.02 -2.38
N ILE A 106 19.10 15.00 -2.34
CA ILE A 106 18.05 14.79 -3.35
C ILE A 106 16.81 15.58 -2.94
N SER A 107 16.62 16.76 -3.54
CA SER A 107 15.55 17.67 -3.14
C SER A 107 14.14 17.08 -3.32
N ASN A 108 13.27 17.39 -2.37
CA ASN A 108 11.89 16.95 -2.24
C ASN A 108 11.70 15.42 -2.31
N TYR A 109 12.70 14.65 -1.89
CA TYR A 109 12.70 13.20 -1.97
C TYR A 109 12.97 12.56 -0.61
N PHE A 110 12.17 11.56 -0.24
CA PHE A 110 12.35 10.85 1.02
C PHE A 110 13.35 9.70 0.88
N ALA A 111 14.28 9.59 1.85
CA ALA A 111 15.30 8.54 1.91
C ALA A 111 16.08 8.40 0.59
N GLY A 112 16.51 9.54 0.03
CA GLY A 112 17.31 9.58 -1.20
C GLY A 112 18.56 8.71 -1.10
N PRO A 113 18.81 7.78 -2.04
CA PRO A 113 19.97 6.89 -1.95
C PRO A 113 21.25 7.58 -2.39
N SER A 114 22.37 7.29 -1.72
CA SER A 114 23.68 7.94 -1.98
C SER A 114 24.23 7.70 -3.38
N ASN A 115 23.83 6.60 -4.04
CA ASN A 115 24.21 6.32 -5.43
C ASN A 115 23.35 7.06 -6.47
N GLY A 116 22.26 7.71 -6.04
CA GLY A 116 21.31 8.43 -6.90
C GLY A 116 20.24 7.54 -7.57
N MET A 117 20.12 6.26 -7.21
CA MET A 117 19.14 5.34 -7.77
C MET A 117 17.75 5.54 -7.15
N THR A 118 17.08 6.64 -7.49
CA THR A 118 15.75 6.97 -6.95
C THR A 118 14.68 6.02 -7.49
N MET A 119 14.09 5.22 -6.59
CA MET A 119 13.08 4.18 -6.83
C MET A 119 11.76 4.51 -6.12
N THR A 120 10.68 3.79 -6.43
CA THR A 120 9.38 4.08 -5.79
C THR A 120 9.32 3.85 -4.27
N ASN A 121 10.33 3.21 -3.67
CA ASN A 121 10.40 2.94 -2.23
C ASN A 121 10.26 4.18 -1.33
N ALA A 122 10.64 5.36 -1.82
CA ALA A 122 10.40 6.63 -1.13
C ALA A 122 8.90 6.92 -0.93
N PHE A 123 8.08 6.64 -1.95
CA PHE A 123 6.63 6.79 -1.88
C PHE A 123 5.98 5.76 -0.97
N TRP A 124 6.55 4.56 -0.86
CA TRP A 124 5.98 3.51 -0.02
C TRP A 124 5.90 3.92 1.45
N ALA A 125 6.85 4.74 1.91
CA ALA A 125 6.86 5.29 3.26
C ALA A 125 5.65 6.20 3.56
N MET A 126 4.99 6.76 2.53
CA MET A 126 3.76 7.54 2.70
C MET A 126 2.59 6.70 3.22
N ARG A 127 2.69 5.37 3.22
CA ARG A 127 1.67 4.49 3.82
C ARG A 127 1.68 4.53 5.34
N SER A 128 2.76 5.03 5.96
CA SER A 128 2.81 5.22 7.40
C SER A 128 1.91 6.38 7.82
N GLU A 129 1.19 6.22 8.92
CA GLU A 129 0.36 7.30 9.48
C GLU A 129 1.20 8.46 10.04
N PHE A 130 2.48 8.18 10.33
CA PHE A 130 3.44 9.14 10.85
C PHE A 130 4.18 9.92 9.77
N PHE A 131 4.04 9.54 8.49
CA PHE A 131 4.72 10.22 7.40
C PHE A 131 4.25 11.69 7.30
N PRO A 132 5.17 12.69 7.33
CA PRO A 132 4.76 14.09 7.27
C PRO A 132 4.03 14.46 5.98
N ARG A 133 2.79 14.94 6.10
CA ARG A 133 1.94 15.26 4.94
C ARG A 133 2.53 16.36 4.06
N GLU A 134 3.27 17.30 4.64
CA GLU A 134 3.98 18.34 3.89
C GLU A 134 5.09 17.77 3.00
N TYR A 135 5.74 16.69 3.43
CA TYR A 135 6.73 15.97 2.62
C TYR A 135 6.04 15.21 1.49
N ALA A 136 4.91 14.56 1.78
CA ALA A 136 4.15 13.82 0.78
C ALA A 136 3.72 14.73 -0.38
N ARG A 137 3.17 15.91 -0.06
CA ARG A 137 2.79 16.91 -1.06
C ARG A 137 3.96 17.34 -1.94
N LYS A 138 5.08 17.74 -1.33
CA LYS A 138 6.28 18.18 -2.05
C LYS A 138 6.85 17.07 -2.94
N MET A 139 6.90 15.85 -2.44
CA MET A 139 7.44 14.71 -3.16
C MET A 139 6.55 14.31 -4.34
N VAL A 140 5.23 14.26 -4.17
CA VAL A 140 4.29 13.99 -5.28
C VAL A 140 4.42 15.04 -6.39
N GLN A 141 4.48 16.33 -6.03
CA GLN A 141 4.62 17.41 -7.01
C GLN A 141 5.97 17.38 -7.73
N ALA A 142 7.08 17.19 -7.01
CA ALA A 142 8.41 17.22 -7.60
C ALA A 142 8.78 15.95 -8.39
N TRP A 143 8.24 14.80 -7.98
CA TRP A 143 8.68 13.49 -8.49
C TRP A 143 7.57 12.68 -9.15
N ALA A 144 6.36 12.60 -8.59
CA ALA A 144 5.32 11.76 -9.17
C ALA A 144 4.68 12.39 -10.41
N LEU A 145 4.41 13.69 -10.38
CA LEU A 145 3.79 14.42 -11.49
C LEU A 145 4.79 14.94 -12.53
N ASN A 146 6.09 14.86 -12.23
CA ASN A 146 7.15 15.34 -13.11
C ASN A 146 7.40 14.34 -14.25
N ARG A 147 7.08 14.76 -15.47
CA ARG A 147 7.21 13.96 -16.70
C ARG A 147 8.62 13.96 -17.30
N ASP A 148 9.48 14.89 -16.90
CA ASP A 148 10.80 15.05 -17.49
C ASP A 148 11.83 14.20 -16.75
N SER A 149 11.88 14.33 -15.42
CA SER A 149 12.91 13.70 -14.58
C SER A 149 12.33 12.77 -13.50
N GLY A 150 11.01 12.82 -13.27
CA GLY A 150 10.31 12.08 -12.22
C GLY A 150 9.93 10.64 -12.59
N PHE A 151 8.86 10.14 -11.97
CA PHE A 151 8.35 8.78 -12.12
C PHE A 151 7.21 8.66 -13.13
N TYR A 152 6.80 9.76 -13.77
CA TYR A 152 5.77 9.75 -14.79
C TYR A 152 6.37 9.35 -16.15
N GLY A 153 6.13 8.11 -16.57
CA GLY A 153 6.53 7.57 -17.87
C GLY A 153 5.43 7.72 -18.93
N GLU A 154 5.23 6.68 -19.74
CA GLU A 154 4.05 6.55 -20.60
C GLU A 154 2.77 6.53 -19.76
N PHE A 155 2.85 5.83 -18.63
CA PHE A 155 1.89 5.90 -17.53
C PHE A 155 2.64 5.91 -16.19
N PHE A 156 1.94 6.05 -15.09
CA PHE A 156 2.52 6.12 -13.76
C PHE A 156 2.34 4.80 -12.99
N PRO A 157 3.25 4.43 -12.06
CA PRO A 157 4.62 4.91 -11.93
C PRO A 157 5.61 4.03 -12.70
N LEU A 158 6.67 4.64 -13.23
CA LEU A 158 7.93 3.93 -13.46
C LEU A 158 8.47 3.39 -12.12
N ALA A 159 9.13 2.24 -12.10
CA ALA A 159 9.76 1.70 -10.88
C ALA A 159 10.98 2.53 -10.42
N MET A 160 11.61 3.24 -11.37
CA MET A 160 12.78 4.10 -11.20
C MET A 160 12.50 5.47 -11.84
N SER A 161 12.99 6.56 -11.26
CA SER A 161 12.82 7.89 -11.88
C SER A 161 13.54 7.98 -13.23
N LYS A 162 13.02 8.78 -14.16
CA LYS A 162 13.65 9.02 -15.48
C LYS A 162 15.07 9.56 -15.32
N GLN A 163 15.32 10.40 -14.32
CA GLN A 163 16.66 10.88 -14.01
C GLN A 163 17.61 9.73 -13.64
N ALA A 164 17.20 8.83 -12.76
CA ALA A 164 18.02 7.68 -12.38
C ALA A 164 18.21 6.71 -13.56
N MET A 165 17.19 6.51 -14.40
CA MET A 165 17.26 5.65 -15.58
C MET A 165 18.34 6.05 -16.59
N GLN A 166 18.73 7.35 -16.64
CA GLN A 166 19.85 7.81 -17.48
C GLN A 166 21.19 7.24 -17.03
N LYS A 167 21.35 6.95 -15.74
CA LYS A 167 22.57 6.41 -15.12
C LYS A 167 22.53 4.88 -14.98
N PHE A 168 21.36 4.32 -14.67
CA PHE A 168 21.17 2.89 -14.41
C PHE A 168 20.36 2.24 -15.54
N ASN A 169 21.02 1.47 -16.40
CA ASN A 169 20.45 0.92 -17.64
C ASN A 169 20.88 -0.52 -17.94
N THR A 170 21.07 -1.34 -16.91
CA THR A 170 21.39 -2.77 -17.12
C THR A 170 20.17 -3.54 -17.64
N PRO A 171 20.34 -4.73 -18.26
CA PRO A 171 19.22 -5.55 -18.71
C PRO A 171 18.18 -5.86 -17.63
N VAL A 172 18.61 -5.99 -16.38
CA VAL A 172 17.71 -6.18 -15.23
C VAL A 172 16.88 -4.92 -15.01
N ASP A 173 17.50 -3.74 -15.03
CA ASP A 173 16.81 -2.46 -14.86
C ASP A 173 15.81 -2.16 -15.99
N HIS A 174 16.05 -2.72 -17.18
CA HIS A 174 15.13 -2.63 -18.31
C HIS A 174 13.90 -3.52 -18.18
N SER A 175 14.00 -4.62 -17.42
CA SER A 175 12.95 -5.63 -17.31
C SER A 175 11.79 -5.19 -16.41
N PHE A 176 12.06 -4.33 -15.43
CA PHE A 176 11.09 -3.84 -14.45
C PHE A 176 10.88 -2.33 -14.60
N GLY A 177 10.43 -1.90 -15.78
CA GLY A 177 10.12 -0.49 -16.05
C GLY A 177 8.88 -0.01 -15.28
N TYR A 178 7.81 -0.81 -15.32
CA TYR A 178 6.58 -0.62 -14.56
C TYR A 178 6.21 -1.94 -13.91
N THR A 179 5.92 -1.93 -12.61
CA THR A 179 5.51 -3.15 -11.88
C THR A 179 4.25 -2.88 -11.05
N PRO A 180 3.43 -3.90 -10.78
CA PRO A 180 2.13 -3.67 -10.19
C PRO A 180 2.20 -3.45 -8.67
N ASP A 181 3.21 -4.03 -8.02
CA ASP A 181 3.50 -3.87 -6.59
C ASP A 181 4.04 -2.47 -6.28
N THR A 182 5.00 -1.97 -7.07
CA THR A 182 5.52 -0.59 -6.94
C THR A 182 4.41 0.42 -7.13
N ALA A 183 3.51 0.20 -8.08
CA ALA A 183 2.32 1.00 -8.31
C ALA A 183 1.36 0.97 -7.13
N TYR A 184 1.00 -0.21 -6.64
CA TYR A 184 0.12 -0.37 -5.49
C TYR A 184 0.62 0.40 -4.26
N PHE A 185 1.87 0.15 -3.82
CA PHE A 185 2.40 0.79 -2.62
C PHE A 185 2.52 2.32 -2.76
N THR A 186 2.85 2.79 -3.96
CA THR A 186 2.98 4.23 -4.25
C THR A 186 1.62 4.93 -4.21
N LEU A 187 0.62 4.35 -4.88
CA LEU A 187 -0.72 4.93 -4.98
C LEU A 187 -1.48 4.82 -3.65
N ASP A 188 -1.41 3.68 -2.95
CA ASP A 188 -1.96 3.55 -1.59
C ASP A 188 -1.33 4.59 -0.66
N GLY A 189 -0.01 4.82 -0.73
CA GLY A 189 0.65 5.88 0.02
C GLY A 189 0.04 7.26 -0.22
N MET A 190 -0.32 7.61 -1.46
CA MET A 190 -0.95 8.90 -1.76
C MET A 190 -2.38 9.00 -1.18
N PHE A 191 -3.16 7.92 -1.26
CA PHE A 191 -4.49 7.86 -0.63
C PHE A 191 -4.39 8.02 0.90
N ARG A 192 -3.46 7.29 1.54
CA ARG A 192 -3.19 7.37 2.99
C ARG A 192 -2.84 8.79 3.44
N GLN A 193 -2.14 9.55 2.59
CA GLN A 193 -1.76 10.95 2.84
C GLN A 193 -2.84 11.98 2.44
N ARG A 194 -4.03 11.52 2.05
CA ARG A 194 -5.17 12.36 1.62
C ARG A 194 -4.78 13.31 0.47
N LEU A 195 -4.03 12.78 -0.50
CA LEU A 195 -3.72 13.46 -1.77
C LEU A 195 -4.71 12.99 -2.84
N VAL A 196 -6.00 13.16 -2.54
CA VAL A 196 -7.12 12.51 -3.26
C VAL A 196 -7.08 12.81 -4.75
N GLN A 197 -6.90 14.07 -5.13
CA GLN A 197 -6.90 14.46 -6.54
C GLN A 197 -5.77 13.76 -7.31
N GLU A 198 -4.53 13.84 -6.82
CA GLU A 198 -3.38 13.22 -7.47
C GLU A 198 -3.48 11.68 -7.46
N ALA A 199 -3.87 11.10 -6.31
CA ALA A 199 -3.99 9.66 -6.13
C ALA A 199 -5.00 9.06 -7.10
N THR A 200 -6.17 9.69 -7.24
CA THR A 200 -7.23 9.21 -8.14
C THR A 200 -6.82 9.30 -9.60
N GLU A 201 -6.28 10.42 -10.06
CA GLU A 201 -5.85 10.60 -11.46
C GLU A 201 -4.71 9.64 -11.84
N LEU A 202 -3.70 9.50 -10.96
CA LEU A 202 -2.58 8.58 -11.21
C LEU A 202 -2.99 7.11 -11.11
N THR A 203 -3.92 6.78 -10.23
CA THR A 203 -4.50 5.42 -10.14
C THR A 203 -5.18 5.04 -11.44
N LEU A 204 -6.04 5.90 -11.95
CA LEU A 204 -6.72 5.67 -13.22
C LEU A 204 -5.75 5.55 -14.40
N ASN A 205 -4.78 6.45 -14.48
CA ASN A 205 -3.74 6.38 -15.49
C ASN A 205 -2.99 5.04 -15.44
N HIS A 206 -2.68 4.52 -14.24
CA HIS A 206 -2.06 3.19 -14.13
C HIS A 206 -2.97 2.08 -14.64
N ILE A 207 -4.21 1.99 -14.13
CA ILE A 207 -5.03 0.80 -14.35
C ILE A 207 -5.49 0.68 -15.81
N GLU A 208 -5.75 1.82 -16.47
CA GLU A 208 -6.13 1.86 -17.89
C GLU A 208 -5.02 1.36 -18.81
N ASN A 209 -3.77 1.62 -18.46
CA ASN A 209 -2.62 1.29 -19.31
C ASN A 209 -1.97 -0.04 -18.96
N TYR A 210 -2.14 -0.54 -17.73
CA TYR A 210 -1.41 -1.73 -17.28
C TYR A 210 -2.13 -3.05 -17.62
N ASN A 211 -3.47 -3.09 -17.51
CA ASN A 211 -4.22 -4.35 -17.50
C ASN A 211 -4.98 -4.67 -18.79
N TRP A 212 -4.75 -3.92 -19.87
CA TRP A 212 -5.33 -4.17 -21.19
C TRP A 212 -4.22 -4.30 -22.24
N ASN A 213 -4.27 -5.34 -23.08
CA ASN A 213 -3.35 -5.47 -24.20
C ASN A 213 -4.07 -5.24 -25.53
N GLU A 214 -3.81 -4.10 -26.16
CA GLU A 214 -4.46 -3.71 -27.42
C GLU A 214 -4.18 -4.69 -28.57
N LYS A 215 -2.96 -5.22 -28.66
CA LYS A 215 -2.58 -6.15 -29.72
C LYS A 215 -3.33 -7.47 -29.64
N TRP A 216 -3.62 -7.93 -28.42
CA TRP A 216 -4.33 -9.18 -28.18
C TRP A 216 -5.85 -8.98 -28.04
N GLY A 217 -6.30 -7.76 -27.75
CA GLY A 217 -7.71 -7.45 -27.49
C GLY A 217 -8.25 -8.13 -26.24
N VAL A 218 -7.39 -8.39 -25.24
CA VAL A 218 -7.76 -9.09 -24.00
C VAL A 218 -7.15 -8.42 -22.76
N PRO A 219 -7.77 -8.60 -21.57
CA PRO A 219 -7.16 -8.21 -20.32
C PRO A 219 -5.89 -9.01 -20.03
N VAL A 220 -4.91 -8.36 -19.41
CA VAL A 220 -3.65 -8.97 -18.97
C VAL A 220 -3.31 -8.51 -17.55
N ALA A 221 -2.50 -9.27 -16.85
CA ALA A 221 -1.95 -8.94 -15.54
C ALA A 221 -0.45 -9.26 -15.50
N PRO A 222 0.39 -8.54 -16.26
CA PRO A 222 1.79 -8.88 -16.37
C PRO A 222 2.57 -8.64 -15.09
N GLU A 223 3.61 -9.45 -14.87
CA GLU A 223 4.58 -9.29 -13.80
C GLU A 223 5.27 -7.93 -13.87
N ALA A 224 5.62 -7.48 -15.08
CA ALA A 224 6.08 -6.13 -15.34
C ALA A 224 5.84 -5.72 -16.80
N TYR A 225 5.93 -4.42 -17.05
CA TYR A 225 6.31 -3.88 -18.34
C TYR A 225 7.76 -3.43 -18.31
N ARG A 226 8.47 -3.66 -19.41
CA ARG A 226 9.79 -3.06 -19.64
C ARG A 226 9.67 -1.55 -19.78
N ARG A 227 10.82 -0.85 -19.74
CA ARG A 227 10.85 0.62 -19.93
C ARG A 227 10.28 1.08 -21.28
N ASP A 228 10.33 0.23 -22.29
CA ASP A 228 9.78 0.45 -23.64
C ASP A 228 8.33 -0.04 -23.77
N VAL A 229 7.64 -0.26 -22.64
CA VAL A 229 6.24 -0.74 -22.54
C VAL A 229 5.95 -2.09 -23.18
N THR A 230 6.98 -2.90 -23.45
CA THR A 230 6.78 -4.32 -23.82
C THR A 230 6.57 -5.20 -22.58
N LEU A 231 5.80 -6.28 -22.74
CA LEU A 231 5.49 -7.21 -21.65
C LEU A 231 6.75 -7.95 -21.14
N PHE A 232 6.83 -8.15 -19.83
CA PHE A 232 7.87 -8.95 -19.17
C PHE A 232 7.29 -9.91 -18.13
N GLY A 233 7.90 -11.08 -18.00
CA GLY A 233 7.52 -12.11 -17.03
C GLY A 233 6.22 -12.83 -17.39
N ASP A 234 5.48 -13.31 -16.38
CA ASP A 234 4.15 -13.93 -16.55
C ASP A 234 3.08 -12.86 -16.84
N GLN A 235 2.20 -13.10 -17.82
CA GLN A 235 1.10 -12.21 -18.21
C GLN A 235 -0.15 -12.32 -17.33
N TYR A 236 -0.16 -13.25 -16.37
CA TYR A 236 -1.24 -13.46 -15.41
C TYR A 236 -0.70 -13.57 -13.97
N SER A 237 0.27 -12.71 -13.65
CA SER A 237 0.97 -12.69 -12.37
C SER A 237 0.09 -12.15 -11.24
N ASN A 238 0.02 -12.93 -10.15
CA ASN A 238 -0.69 -12.56 -8.92
C ASN A 238 -0.09 -11.33 -8.19
N PHE A 239 1.08 -10.84 -8.61
CA PHE A 239 1.60 -9.53 -8.16
C PHE A 239 0.62 -8.38 -8.45
N ASN A 240 -0.28 -8.55 -9.41
CA ASN A 240 -1.32 -7.57 -9.72
C ASN A 240 -2.45 -7.53 -8.68
N ALA A 241 -2.64 -8.55 -7.84
CA ALA A 241 -3.79 -8.65 -6.95
C ALA A 241 -3.91 -7.47 -5.97
N GLY A 242 -2.78 -6.90 -5.54
CA GLY A 242 -2.77 -5.71 -4.67
C GLY A 242 -3.49 -4.51 -5.28
N LYS A 243 -3.50 -4.37 -6.62
CA LYS A 243 -4.18 -3.25 -7.29
C LYS A 243 -5.70 -3.27 -7.16
N ILE A 244 -6.30 -4.42 -6.80
CA ILE A 244 -7.73 -4.48 -6.46
C ILE A 244 -8.02 -3.57 -5.26
N LEU A 245 -7.09 -3.47 -4.31
CA LEU A 245 -7.25 -2.60 -3.14
C LEU A 245 -7.22 -1.12 -3.50
N LEU A 246 -6.68 -0.73 -4.66
CA LEU A 246 -6.81 0.67 -5.13
C LEU A 246 -8.25 1.02 -5.49
N TYR A 247 -9.05 0.06 -5.95
CA TYR A 247 -10.49 0.28 -6.14
C TYR A 247 -11.25 0.31 -4.82
N LEU A 248 -10.95 -0.64 -3.92
CA LEU A 248 -11.70 -0.82 -2.68
C LEU A 248 -11.28 0.19 -1.60
N GLU A 249 -10.01 0.19 -1.21
CA GLU A 249 -9.48 1.03 -0.14
C GLU A 249 -9.07 2.42 -0.63
N GLY A 250 -8.63 2.54 -1.89
CA GLY A 250 -8.27 3.82 -2.50
C GLY A 250 -9.48 4.63 -2.97
N LEU A 251 -10.07 4.24 -4.11
CA LEU A 251 -11.16 4.97 -4.76
C LEU A 251 -12.46 4.94 -3.95
N ALA A 252 -12.87 3.79 -3.42
CA ALA A 252 -14.05 3.74 -2.55
C ALA A 252 -13.74 4.16 -1.10
N GLY A 253 -12.47 4.32 -0.72
CA GLY A 253 -12.08 4.73 0.61
C GLY A 253 -12.56 3.80 1.71
N LEU A 254 -12.69 2.52 1.40
CA LEU A 254 -13.30 1.53 2.28
C LEU A 254 -12.33 1.09 3.38
N SER A 255 -12.83 1.05 4.62
CA SER A 255 -12.23 0.26 5.69
C SER A 255 -13.33 -0.34 6.56
N TYR A 256 -13.19 -1.59 7.03
CA TYR A 256 -14.16 -2.17 7.95
C TYR A 256 -13.50 -3.10 8.97
N SER A 257 -14.19 -3.30 10.09
CA SER A 257 -13.79 -4.21 11.15
C SER A 257 -14.99 -4.94 11.71
N ILE A 258 -15.05 -6.26 11.54
CA ILE A 258 -16.03 -7.15 12.17
C ILE A 258 -15.93 -7.09 13.70
N PRO A 259 -14.74 -7.22 14.33
CA PRO A 259 -14.62 -7.12 15.79
C PRO A 259 -15.18 -5.81 16.37
N LYS A 260 -14.98 -4.69 15.66
CA LYS A 260 -15.46 -3.37 16.08
C LYS A 260 -16.85 -3.03 15.55
N LYS A 261 -17.46 -3.89 14.72
CA LYS A 261 -18.71 -3.64 13.98
C LYS A 261 -18.75 -2.25 13.34
N ARG A 262 -17.69 -1.91 12.62
CA ARG A 262 -17.52 -0.57 12.03
C ARG A 262 -17.21 -0.67 10.55
N LEU A 263 -17.89 0.13 9.76
CA LEU A 263 -17.62 0.40 8.35
C LEU A 263 -17.30 1.90 8.20
N THR A 264 -16.20 2.22 7.52
CA THR A 264 -15.83 3.57 7.12
C THR A 264 -15.76 3.64 5.60
N VAL A 265 -16.33 4.70 5.04
CA VAL A 265 -16.36 4.98 3.60
C VAL A 265 -15.88 6.42 3.41
N ASN A 266 -14.76 6.61 2.71
CA ASN A 266 -14.17 7.93 2.42
C ASN A 266 -13.89 8.06 0.91
N PRO A 267 -14.92 8.20 0.08
CA PRO A 267 -14.77 8.04 -1.35
C PRO A 267 -13.85 9.07 -1.99
N ALA A 268 -13.14 8.63 -3.01
CA ALA A 268 -12.21 9.39 -3.83
C ALA A 268 -12.58 9.21 -5.31
N LEU A 269 -13.82 9.58 -5.66
CA LEU A 269 -14.36 9.37 -7.00
C LEU A 269 -13.57 10.18 -8.05
N PRO A 270 -13.14 9.54 -9.15
CA PRO A 270 -12.62 10.24 -10.31
C PRO A 270 -13.59 11.30 -10.86
N LYS A 271 -13.07 12.47 -11.24
CA LYS A 271 -13.89 13.54 -11.83
C LYS A 271 -14.63 13.14 -13.11
N ARG A 272 -14.08 12.15 -13.83
CA ARG A 272 -14.64 11.62 -15.07
C ARG A 272 -15.70 10.53 -14.87
N TRP A 273 -15.95 10.11 -13.62
CA TRP A 273 -16.97 9.11 -13.29
C TRP A 273 -18.17 9.79 -12.63
N GLU A 274 -19.37 9.38 -13.03
CA GLU A 274 -20.61 9.89 -12.44
C GLU A 274 -20.86 9.24 -11.06
N TRP A 275 -20.55 7.95 -10.93
CA TRP A 275 -20.72 7.18 -9.70
C TRP A 275 -19.87 5.91 -9.74
N MET A 276 -19.67 5.29 -8.59
CA MET A 276 -19.11 3.95 -8.44
C MET A 276 -19.91 3.16 -7.39
N GLU A 277 -20.03 1.85 -7.59
CA GLU A 277 -20.64 0.92 -6.64
C GLU A 277 -19.67 -0.20 -6.30
N VAL A 278 -19.54 -0.49 -5.00
CA VAL A 278 -18.78 -1.63 -4.48
C VAL A 278 -19.74 -2.51 -3.67
N ARG A 279 -19.65 -3.82 -3.88
CA ARG A 279 -20.42 -4.82 -3.13
C ARG A 279 -19.51 -5.83 -2.49
N LEU A 280 -19.70 -6.07 -1.19
CA LEU A 280 -18.81 -6.90 -0.38
C LEU A 280 -19.63 -7.79 0.54
N PRO A 281 -19.23 -9.05 0.76
CA PRO A 281 -19.82 -9.86 1.79
C PRO A 281 -19.26 -9.45 3.17
N ILE A 282 -20.08 -8.89 4.04
CA ILE A 282 -19.73 -8.56 5.43
C ILE A 282 -20.61 -9.40 6.36
N THR A 283 -20.00 -10.29 7.15
CA THR A 283 -20.70 -11.22 8.05
C THR A 283 -21.76 -12.09 7.34
N GLY A 284 -21.47 -12.51 6.11
CA GLY A 284 -22.35 -13.35 5.29
C GLY A 284 -23.41 -12.59 4.49
N GLU A 285 -23.58 -11.29 4.71
CA GLU A 285 -24.55 -10.45 4.00
C GLU A 285 -23.87 -9.57 2.96
N TRP A 286 -24.51 -9.38 1.80
CA TRP A 286 -24.01 -8.45 0.79
C TRP A 286 -24.30 -7.01 1.20
N VAL A 287 -23.24 -6.26 1.48
CA VAL A 287 -23.30 -4.81 1.70
C VAL A 287 -22.97 -4.11 0.40
N SER A 288 -23.86 -3.23 -0.06
CA SER A 288 -23.65 -2.36 -1.21
C SER A 288 -23.34 -0.93 -0.76
N ILE A 289 -22.29 -0.36 -1.34
CA ILE A 289 -21.83 1.01 -1.12
C ILE A 289 -21.80 1.66 -2.50
N LYS A 290 -22.73 2.58 -2.76
CA LYS A 290 -22.79 3.36 -3.99
C LYS A 290 -22.57 4.82 -3.67
N TYR A 291 -21.67 5.46 -4.40
CA TYR A 291 -21.33 6.86 -4.19
C TYR A 291 -21.17 7.63 -5.50
N SER A 292 -21.45 8.92 -5.43
CA SER A 292 -21.19 9.94 -6.45
C SER A 292 -20.33 11.06 -5.84
N LEU A 293 -20.15 12.19 -6.54
CA LEU A 293 -19.43 13.34 -5.96
C LEU A 293 -20.16 13.96 -4.76
N ASP A 294 -21.49 13.87 -4.73
CA ASP A 294 -22.34 14.59 -3.77
C ASP A 294 -23.12 13.68 -2.81
N ASP A 295 -23.04 12.36 -2.99
CA ASP A 295 -23.88 11.41 -2.25
C ASP A 295 -23.16 10.07 -2.00
N VAL A 296 -23.44 9.48 -0.84
CA VAL A 296 -22.97 8.16 -0.43
C VAL A 296 -24.14 7.39 0.16
N SER A 297 -24.45 6.24 -0.43
CA SER A 297 -25.50 5.34 0.03
C SER A 297 -24.92 3.98 0.42
N VAL A 298 -25.31 3.49 1.59
CA VAL A 298 -24.93 2.17 2.10
C VAL A 298 -26.19 1.37 2.40
N SER A 299 -26.24 0.14 1.88
CA SER A 299 -27.38 -0.78 2.06
C SER A 299 -26.91 -2.20 2.37
N GLY A 300 -27.74 -2.98 3.06
CA GLY A 300 -27.42 -4.36 3.46
C GLY A 300 -26.53 -4.47 4.71
N LEU A 301 -26.08 -3.35 5.27
CA LEU A 301 -25.34 -3.33 6.54
C LEU A 301 -26.29 -3.59 7.72
N LYS A 302 -25.88 -4.44 8.67
CA LYS A 302 -26.68 -4.75 9.86
C LYS A 302 -26.81 -3.51 10.77
N ASN A 303 -27.97 -3.36 11.41
CA ASN A 303 -28.30 -2.18 12.23
C ASN A 303 -27.40 -1.98 13.46
N ASP A 304 -26.68 -3.03 13.90
CA ASP A 304 -25.74 -2.97 15.03
C ASP A 304 -24.33 -2.55 14.61
N TRP A 305 -24.13 -2.17 13.35
CA TRP A 305 -22.88 -1.62 12.84
C TRP A 305 -22.88 -0.10 12.85
N GLU A 306 -21.74 0.47 13.19
CA GLU A 306 -21.45 1.88 12.97
C GLU A 306 -20.98 2.08 11.52
N CYS A 307 -21.64 2.99 10.79
CA CYS A 307 -21.26 3.38 9.43
C CYS A 307 -20.82 4.84 9.43
N LEU A 308 -19.57 5.11 9.05
CA LEU A 308 -18.97 6.43 8.99
C LEU A 308 -18.69 6.80 7.54
N THR A 309 -19.34 7.84 7.03
CA THR A 309 -19.06 8.40 5.70
C THR A 309 -18.31 9.71 5.87
N LEU A 310 -17.03 9.75 5.49
CA LEU A 310 -16.20 10.96 5.67
C LEU A 310 -16.43 11.94 4.50
N GLY A 311 -17.52 12.68 4.64
CA GLY A 311 -17.82 13.99 4.01
C GLY A 311 -18.46 14.96 5.01
N GLU A 312 -18.56 14.53 6.28
CA GLU A 312 -18.98 15.25 7.50
C GLU A 312 -17.82 15.29 8.49
#